data_AF-A0A357AHY6-F1
#
_entry.id   AF-A0A357AHY6-F1
#
_cell.length_a   1.000
_cell.length_b   1.000
_cell.length_c   1.000
_cell.angle_alpha   90.00
_cell.angle_beta   90.00
_cell.angle_gamma   90.00
#
_symmetry.space_group_name_H-M   'P 1'
#
loop_
_entity.id
_entity.type
_entity.pdbx_description
1 polymer ?
#
loop_
_entity_poly.entity_id
_entity_poly.type
_entity_poly.pdbx_seq_one_letter_code
_entity_poly.pdbx_strand_id
1 'polypeptide(L)'
;MPNNYIFMYDLDSPDLARRKVNNAKTKIPEICEAIRSKKKVWDVYKGPFPYAKSYLINPLFKRFTGNPKGFEVESSCISCGLCEKKCPLGNISIKGGKPEWGKNCTQCLACIHHCPVQAIQYGKSTKNKGRYIFENMVP
;
A
#
# COMPACT_ATOMS: atom_id res chain seq x y z
N MET A 1 5.72 -8.54 5.36
CA MET A 1 5.72 -7.13 4.90
C MET A 1 5.26 -6.23 6.04
N PRO A 2 5.92 -5.09 6.29
CA PRO A 2 5.44 -4.08 7.23
C PRO A 2 4.05 -3.54 6.85
N ASN A 3 3.25 -3.15 7.84
CA ASN A 3 1.94 -2.58 7.59
C ASN A 3 2.07 -1.20 6.93
N ASN A 4 1.41 -1.04 5.79
CA ASN A 4 1.39 0.23 5.04
C ASN A 4 -0.03 0.66 4.65
N TYR A 5 -1.08 -0.06 5.11
CA TYR A 5 -2.47 0.26 4.82
C TYR A 5 -3.01 1.30 5.82
N ILE A 6 -2.60 2.54 5.63
CA ILE A 6 -2.84 3.65 6.56
C ILE A 6 -4.27 4.22 6.55
N PHE A 7 -5.17 3.62 5.78
CA PHE A 7 -6.59 3.97 5.80
C PHE A 7 -7.26 3.57 7.12
N MET A 8 -6.86 2.44 7.69
CA MET A 8 -7.47 1.86 8.90
C MET A 8 -6.47 1.67 10.04
N TYR A 9 -5.17 1.62 9.76
CA TYR A 9 -4.15 1.21 10.71
C TYR A 9 -2.98 2.19 10.73
N ASP A 10 -2.19 2.18 11.80
CA ASP A 10 -0.90 2.88 11.84
C ASP A 10 0.22 2.01 11.26
N LEU A 11 1.34 2.65 10.90
CA LEU A 11 2.54 1.91 10.54
C LEU A 11 3.00 1.03 11.71
N ASP A 12 3.66 -0.08 11.40
CA ASP A 12 4.37 -0.84 12.41
C ASP A 12 5.47 0.03 13.06
N SER A 13 5.83 -0.28 14.31
CA SER A 13 7.04 0.30 14.90
C SER A 13 8.27 0.00 14.03
N PRO A 14 9.29 0.87 14.01
CA PRO A 14 10.49 0.67 13.20
C PRO A 14 11.14 -0.71 13.40
N ASP A 15 11.17 -1.21 14.64
CA ASP A 15 11.76 -2.51 14.96
C ASP A 15 10.93 -3.68 14.46
N LEU A 16 9.59 -3.59 14.58
CA LEU A 16 8.70 -4.61 14.03
C LEU A 16 8.75 -4.63 12.50
N ALA A 17 8.80 -3.46 11.86
CA ALA A 17 8.97 -3.34 10.42
C ALA A 17 10.29 -3.99 9.96
N ARG A 18 11.41 -3.66 10.61
CA ARG A 18 12.73 -4.26 10.34
C ARG A 18 12.72 -5.77 10.55
N ARG A 19 12.12 -6.26 11.64
CA ARG A 19 11.99 -7.71 11.90
C ARG A 19 11.18 -8.41 10.80
N LYS A 20 10.06 -7.83 10.35
CA LYS A 20 9.26 -8.37 9.24
C LYS A 20 10.04 -8.41 7.92
N VAL A 21 10.88 -7.41 7.64
CA VAL A 21 11.74 -7.37 6.46
C VAL A 21 12.84 -8.44 6.55
N ASN A 22 13.53 -8.56 7.68
CA ASN A 22 14.58 -9.55 7.88
C ASN A 22 14.05 -10.99 7.80
N ASN A 23 12.90 -11.26 8.43
CA ASN A 23 12.23 -12.56 8.32
C ASN A 23 11.80 -12.88 6.88
N ALA A 24 11.44 -11.87 6.09
CA ALA A 24 11.14 -12.10 4.67
C ALA A 24 12.41 -12.45 3.89
N LYS A 25 13.52 -11.75 4.13
CA LYS A 25 14.82 -12.04 3.50
C LYS A 25 15.27 -13.48 3.73
N THR A 26 15.11 -14.01 4.95
CA THR A 26 15.48 -15.40 5.26
C THR A 26 14.57 -16.44 4.60
N LYS A 27 13.29 -16.12 4.39
CA LYS A 27 12.32 -17.02 3.74
C LYS A 27 12.39 -17.04 2.21
N ILE A 28 12.89 -15.98 1.57
CA ILE A 28 12.93 -15.87 0.10
C ILE A 28 13.60 -17.07 -0.58
N PRO A 29 14.78 -17.58 -0.15
CA PRO A 29 15.42 -18.72 -0.80
C PRO A 29 14.56 -19.98 -0.80
N GLU A 30 13.88 -20.28 0.31
CA GLU A 30 12.97 -21.43 0.42
C GLU A 30 11.79 -21.31 -0.54
N ILE A 31 11.18 -20.13 -0.63
CA ILE A 31 10.08 -19.84 -1.56
C ILE A 31 10.56 -19.99 -3.01
N CYS A 32 11.73 -19.45 -3.34
CA CYS A 32 12.31 -19.58 -4.67
C CYS A 32 12.52 -21.05 -5.06
N GLU A 33 13.01 -21.88 -4.14
CA GLU A 33 13.23 -23.29 -4.40
C GLU A 33 11.92 -24.08 -4.55
N ALA A 34 10.92 -23.78 -3.73
CA ALA A 34 9.58 -24.35 -3.86
C ALA A 34 8.96 -24.03 -5.23
N ILE A 35 9.13 -22.79 -5.73
CA ILE A 35 8.67 -22.37 -7.06
C ILE A 35 9.42 -23.13 -8.16
N ARG A 36 10.76 -23.18 -8.09
CA ARG A 36 11.60 -23.85 -9.11
C ARG A 36 11.28 -25.34 -9.24
N SER A 37 11.12 -26.02 -8.11
CA SER A 37 10.76 -27.44 -8.06
C SER A 37 9.27 -27.71 -8.31
N LYS A 38 8.45 -26.67 -8.53
CA LYS A 38 6.98 -26.76 -8.64
C LYS A 38 6.35 -27.52 -7.46
N LYS A 39 6.95 -27.38 -6.28
CA LYS A 39 6.52 -28.06 -5.06
C LYS A 39 5.10 -27.58 -4.70
N LYS A 40 4.19 -28.53 -4.44
CA LYS A 40 2.87 -28.21 -3.89
C LYS A 40 3.04 -27.87 -2.41
N VAL A 41 2.96 -26.59 -2.06
CA VAL A 41 3.11 -26.09 -0.69
C VAL A 41 1.86 -25.30 -0.28
N TRP A 42 1.43 -25.47 0.98
CA TRP A 42 0.40 -24.65 1.60
C TRP A 42 0.98 -23.95 2.85
N ASP A 43 1.77 -22.89 2.64
CA ASP A 43 2.34 -22.06 3.71
C ASP A 43 1.50 -20.78 3.87
N VAL A 44 0.27 -20.94 4.37
CA VAL A 44 -0.67 -19.82 4.59
C VAL A 44 -1.18 -19.84 6.02
N TYR A 45 -0.91 -18.75 6.74
CA TYR A 45 -1.54 -18.50 8.04
C TYR A 45 -3.01 -18.14 7.87
N LYS A 46 -3.91 -19.02 8.31
CA LYS A 46 -5.36 -18.76 8.32
C LYS A 46 -5.72 -17.95 9.57
N GLY A 47 -5.96 -16.67 9.39
CA GLY A 47 -6.44 -15.80 10.47
C GLY A 47 -7.90 -16.10 10.88
N PRO A 48 -8.44 -15.39 11.87
CA PRO A 48 -9.81 -15.57 12.35
C PRO A 48 -10.85 -15.31 11.26
N PHE A 49 -11.90 -16.14 11.26
CA PHE A 49 -13.07 -16.07 10.37
C PHE A 49 -12.75 -16.03 8.87
N PRO A 50 -11.94 -16.97 8.34
CA PRO A 50 -11.46 -16.91 6.96
C PRO A 50 -12.59 -17.00 5.94
N TYR A 51 -13.62 -17.82 6.21
CA TYR A 51 -14.79 -17.97 5.33
C TYR A 51 -15.65 -16.71 5.28
N ALA A 52 -16.01 -16.14 6.44
CA ALA A 52 -16.79 -14.91 6.49
C ALA A 52 -16.08 -13.75 5.77
N LYS A 53 -14.76 -13.59 6.01
CA LYS A 53 -13.96 -12.59 5.29
C LYS A 53 -13.97 -12.80 3.77
N SER A 54 -13.82 -14.05 3.33
CA SER A 54 -13.71 -14.39 1.91
C SER A 54 -15.04 -14.29 1.15
N TYR A 55 -16.15 -14.69 1.76
CA TYR A 55 -17.43 -14.86 1.07
C TYR A 55 -18.46 -13.77 1.41
N LEU A 56 -18.41 -13.17 2.60
CA LEU A 56 -19.35 -12.13 3.01
C LEU A 56 -18.74 -10.73 2.91
N ILE A 57 -17.56 -10.52 3.50
CA ILE A 57 -16.95 -9.18 3.61
C ILE A 57 -16.31 -8.76 2.28
N ASN A 58 -15.62 -9.67 1.59
CA ASN A 58 -14.88 -9.36 0.37
C ASN A 58 -15.75 -8.80 -0.78
N PRO A 59 -16.97 -9.31 -1.10
CA PRO A 59 -17.83 -8.71 -2.11
C PRO A 59 -18.21 -7.26 -1.78
N LEU A 60 -18.54 -6.99 -0.51
CA LEU A 60 -18.83 -5.64 -0.04
C LEU A 60 -17.60 -4.74 -0.14
N PHE A 61 -16.44 -5.22 0.31
CA PHE A 61 -15.18 -4.50 0.20
C PHE A 61 -14.90 -4.11 -1.25
N LYS A 62 -14.94 -5.06 -2.19
CA LYS A 62 -14.74 -4.80 -3.63
C LYS A 62 -15.70 -3.78 -4.23
N ARG A 63 -16.94 -3.70 -3.72
CA ARG A 63 -17.94 -2.73 -4.19
C ARG A 63 -17.65 -1.30 -3.72
N PHE A 64 -17.11 -1.14 -2.52
CA PHE A 64 -16.96 0.17 -1.88
C PHE A 64 -15.51 0.69 -1.85
N THR A 65 -14.52 -0.17 -2.03
CA THR A 65 -13.09 0.19 -2.11
C THR A 65 -12.59 0.14 -3.56
N GLY A 66 -11.31 0.44 -3.79
CA GLY A 66 -10.76 0.43 -5.14
C GLY A 66 -11.27 1.57 -6.04
N ASN A 67 -11.57 2.72 -5.44
CA ASN A 67 -11.85 3.94 -6.18
C ASN A 67 -11.05 5.11 -5.59
N PRO A 68 -10.73 6.14 -6.39
CA PRO A 68 -9.89 7.23 -5.95
C PRO A 68 -10.64 8.34 -5.20
N LYS A 69 -11.97 8.25 -5.02
CA LYS A 69 -12.80 9.41 -4.66
C LYS A 69 -12.42 10.09 -3.34
N GLY A 70 -11.81 9.34 -2.42
CA GLY A 70 -11.36 9.90 -1.15
C GLY A 70 -9.98 10.57 -1.20
N PHE A 71 -9.23 10.45 -2.31
CA PHE A 71 -7.93 11.10 -2.43
C PHE A 71 -8.08 12.60 -2.66
N GLU A 72 -7.34 13.37 -1.88
CA GLU A 72 -7.29 14.82 -1.94
C GLU A 72 -5.83 15.28 -1.93
N VAL A 73 -5.57 16.43 -2.55
CA VAL A 73 -4.26 17.08 -2.54
C VAL A 73 -4.35 18.44 -1.86
N GLU A 74 -3.48 18.66 -0.88
CA GLU A 74 -3.39 19.89 -0.11
C GLU A 74 -2.58 20.97 -0.85
N SER A 75 -2.70 22.21 -0.39
CA SER A 75 -1.99 23.37 -0.96
C SER A 75 -0.48 23.24 -0.91
N SER A 76 0.05 22.49 0.07
CA SER A 76 1.47 22.17 0.24
C SER A 76 2.09 21.37 -0.92
N CYS A 77 1.29 20.84 -1.85
CA CYS A 77 1.80 20.14 -3.01
C CYS A 77 2.67 21.04 -3.90
N ILE A 78 3.93 20.63 -4.06
CA ILE A 78 5.00 21.29 -4.83
C ILE A 78 5.07 20.84 -6.30
N SER A 79 4.02 20.18 -6.83
CA SER A 79 3.93 19.77 -8.23
C SER A 79 5.06 18.86 -8.75
N CYS A 80 5.72 18.09 -7.87
CA CYS A 80 6.90 17.28 -8.23
C CYS A 80 6.64 16.08 -9.17
N GLY A 81 5.38 15.68 -9.37
CA GLY A 81 5.00 14.56 -10.25
C GLY A 81 5.35 13.16 -9.73
N LEU A 82 5.89 13.01 -8.51
CA LEU A 82 6.25 11.68 -7.99
C LEU A 82 5.05 10.73 -7.84
N CYS A 83 3.87 11.26 -7.49
CA CYS A 83 2.66 10.45 -7.36
C CYS A 83 2.21 9.82 -8.68
N GLU A 84 2.35 10.54 -9.79
CA GLU A 84 2.15 10.02 -11.15
C GLU A 84 3.15 8.91 -11.46
N LYS A 85 4.45 9.17 -11.29
CA LYS A 85 5.53 8.19 -11.56
C LYS A 85 5.43 6.92 -10.70
N LYS A 86 4.97 7.05 -9.46
CA LYS A 86 4.86 5.93 -8.50
C LYS A 86 3.53 5.20 -8.59
N CYS A 87 2.59 5.63 -9.44
CA CYS A 87 1.33 4.93 -9.64
C CYS A 87 1.57 3.68 -10.52
N PRO A 88 1.44 2.45 -10.00
CA PRO A 88 1.69 1.24 -10.79
C PRO A 88 0.64 1.02 -11.89
N LEU A 89 -0.49 1.72 -11.82
CA LEU A 89 -1.60 1.62 -12.78
C LEU A 89 -1.63 2.76 -13.79
N GLY A 90 -0.70 3.71 -13.72
CA GLY A 90 -0.74 4.93 -14.54
C GLY A 90 -2.04 5.73 -14.34
N ASN A 91 -2.65 5.64 -13.16
CA ASN A 91 -3.98 6.19 -12.88
C ASN A 91 -3.95 7.64 -12.40
N ILE A 92 -2.78 8.28 -12.36
CA ILE A 92 -2.63 9.65 -11.88
C ILE A 92 -2.02 10.46 -13.02
N SER A 93 -2.59 11.62 -13.32
CA SER A 93 -2.05 12.59 -14.27
C SER A 93 -1.86 13.94 -13.58
N ILE A 94 -0.77 14.66 -13.85
CA ILE A 94 -0.61 16.04 -13.36
C ILE A 94 -1.30 17.02 -14.32
N LYS A 95 -2.31 17.76 -13.84
CA LYS A 95 -2.97 18.85 -14.58
C LYS A 95 -3.02 20.11 -13.75
N GLY A 96 -2.68 21.25 -14.36
CA GLY A 96 -2.61 22.54 -13.64
C GLY A 96 -1.67 22.50 -12.42
N GLY A 97 -0.63 21.65 -12.46
CA GLY A 97 0.30 21.44 -11.35
C GLY A 97 -0.21 20.54 -10.21
N LYS A 98 -1.44 20.01 -10.28
CA LYS A 98 -1.99 19.12 -9.25
C LYS A 98 -2.27 17.72 -9.80
N PRO A 99 -2.16 16.67 -8.97
CA PRO A 99 -2.55 15.32 -9.36
C PRO A 99 -4.06 15.19 -9.52
N GLU A 100 -4.47 14.57 -10.61
CA GLU A 100 -5.83 14.09 -10.85
C GLU A 100 -5.82 12.57 -10.93
N TRP A 101 -6.73 11.90 -10.21
CA TRP A 101 -6.86 10.45 -10.22
C TRP A 101 -7.95 10.01 -11.19
N GLY A 102 -7.60 9.09 -12.10
CA GLY A 102 -8.55 8.38 -12.95
C GLY A 102 -9.32 7.30 -12.20
N LYS A 103 -10.18 6.55 -12.91
CA LYS A 103 -11.08 5.56 -12.31
C LYS A 103 -10.42 4.23 -11.93
N ASN A 104 -9.22 3.93 -12.44
CA ASN A 104 -8.52 2.66 -12.26
C ASN A 104 -7.57 2.68 -11.04
N CYS A 105 -8.12 2.86 -9.84
CA CYS A 105 -7.33 2.95 -8.61
C CYS A 105 -7.53 1.71 -7.73
N THR A 106 -6.45 0.98 -7.40
CA THR A 106 -6.53 -0.16 -6.46
C THR A 106 -6.26 0.22 -5.00
N GLN A 107 -6.11 1.52 -4.71
CA GLN A 107 -5.81 2.03 -3.38
C GLN A 107 -4.54 1.43 -2.75
N CYS A 108 -3.48 1.23 -3.55
CA CYS A 108 -2.18 0.74 -3.09
C CYS A 108 -1.40 1.74 -2.19
N LEU A 109 -1.85 3.00 -2.14
CA LEU A 109 -1.31 4.10 -1.33
C LEU A 109 0.10 4.58 -1.69
N ALA A 110 0.69 4.09 -2.78
CA ALA A 110 2.02 4.51 -3.23
C ALA A 110 2.13 6.05 -3.37
N CYS A 111 1.10 6.70 -3.91
CA CYS A 111 1.08 8.16 -4.06
C CYS A 111 1.13 8.91 -2.72
N ILE A 112 0.45 8.43 -1.67
CA ILE A 112 0.49 9.04 -0.34
C ILE A 112 1.87 8.82 0.30
N HIS A 113 2.38 7.59 0.24
CA HIS A 113 3.65 7.22 0.87
C HIS A 113 4.86 7.90 0.26
N HIS A 114 4.87 8.13 -1.06
CA HIS A 114 5.98 8.77 -1.76
C HIS A 114 5.87 10.30 -1.89
N CYS A 115 4.82 10.93 -1.36
CA CYS A 115 4.71 12.38 -1.42
C CYS A 115 5.72 13.02 -0.42
N PRO A 116 6.75 13.74 -0.90
CA PRO A 116 7.83 14.24 -0.03
C PRO A 116 7.36 15.30 0.97
N VAL A 117 6.30 16.04 0.60
CA VAL A 117 5.67 17.09 1.40
C VAL A 117 4.35 16.64 2.04
N GLN A 118 4.06 15.33 1.99
CA GLN A 118 2.83 14.72 2.53
C GLN A 118 1.51 15.39 2.11
N ALA A 119 1.49 16.04 0.95
CA ALA A 119 0.33 16.79 0.49
C ALA A 119 -0.85 15.92 0.03
N ILE A 120 -0.66 14.62 -0.17
CA ILE A 120 -1.73 13.71 -0.60
C ILE A 120 -2.32 13.02 0.62
N GLN A 121 -3.65 13.07 0.74
CA GLN A 121 -4.41 12.48 1.84
C GLN A 121 -5.59 11.67 1.31
N TYR A 122 -6.13 10.80 2.15
CA TYR A 122 -7.40 10.13 1.93
C TYR A 122 -8.39 10.55 3.03
N GLY A 123 -9.19 11.58 2.73
CA GLY A 123 -9.98 12.28 3.73
C GLY A 123 -9.16 12.69 4.96
N LYS A 124 -9.77 12.60 6.15
CA LYS A 124 -9.11 12.96 7.42
C LYS A 124 -8.30 11.83 8.05
N SER A 125 -8.48 10.57 7.61
CA SER A 125 -7.92 9.40 8.31
C SER A 125 -6.41 9.27 8.16
N THR A 126 -5.82 9.82 7.09
CA THR A 126 -4.38 9.65 6.78
C THR A 126 -3.50 10.83 7.21
N LYS A 127 -4.10 11.94 7.68
CA LYS A 127 -3.38 13.19 7.98
C LYS A 127 -2.33 13.02 9.08
N ASN A 128 -2.65 12.22 10.10
CA ASN A 128 -1.77 11.98 11.25
C ASN A 128 -1.07 10.62 11.17
N LYS A 129 -0.97 10.03 9.97
CA LYS A 129 -0.40 8.69 9.76
C LYS A 129 1.00 8.79 9.17
N GLY A 130 1.90 7.91 9.59
CA GLY A 130 3.25 7.83 9.04
C GLY A 130 3.27 7.47 7.54
N ARG A 131 4.42 7.68 6.89
CA ARG A 131 4.68 7.28 5.49
C ARG A 131 5.71 6.16 5.44
N TYR A 132 5.42 5.11 4.68
CA TYR A 132 6.29 3.95 4.56
C TYR A 132 6.89 3.86 3.15
N ILE A 133 8.22 3.91 3.09
CA ILE A 133 9.01 3.69 1.88
C ILE A 133 10.02 2.59 2.23
N PHE A 134 10.04 1.51 1.44
CA PHE A 134 10.89 0.35 1.74
C PHE A 134 12.38 0.68 1.67
N GLU A 135 12.77 1.54 0.74
CA GLU A 135 14.14 2.02 0.55
C GLU A 135 14.68 2.73 1.80
N ASN A 136 13.83 3.31 2.64
CA ASN A 136 14.25 3.94 3.90
C ASN A 136 14.52 2.91 5.01
N MET A 137 14.22 1.63 4.79
CA MET A 137 14.32 0.54 5.78
C MET A 137 15.47 -0.42 5.51
N VAL A 138 16.16 -0.27 4.38
CA VAL A 138 17.30 -1.11 3.99
C VAL A 138 18.53 -0.20 3.92
N PRO A 139 19.67 -0.60 4.51
CA PRO A 139 20.92 0.13 4.36
C PRO A 139 21.41 0.15 2.91
#